data_AF-A0A381VXK5-F1
#
_entry.id   AF-A0A381VXK5-F1
#
_cell.length_a   1.000
_cell.length_b   1.000
_cell.length_c   1.000
_cell.angle_alpha   90.00
_cell.angle_beta   90.00
_cell.angle_gamma   90.00
#
_symmetry.space_group_name_H-M   'P 1'
#
loop_
_entity.id
_entity.type
_entity.pdbx_description
1 polymer ?
#
loop_
_entity_poly.entity_id
_entity_poly.type
_entity_poly.pdbx_seq_one_letter_code
_entity_poly.pdbx_strand_id
1 'polypeptide(L)' 'MTYNDYEGSMSTLCAGCGHDSITGAIIETVFDLNIPPHRMIKLSGIGCSSKTPAYFASQSHGFNAVHGRMPSVATGAQSA' A
#
# COMPACT_ATOMS: atom_id res chain seq x y z
N MET A 1 -4.71 11.93 13.82
CA MET A 1 -4.16 10.63 13.36
C MET A 1 -2.77 10.52 13.93
N THR A 2 -2.40 9.34 14.38
CA THR A 2 -1.07 8.99 14.89
C THR A 2 -0.32 8.21 13.82
N TYR A 3 1.01 8.08 13.97
CA TYR A 3 1.82 7.29 13.05
C TYR A 3 1.28 5.84 12.90
N ASN A 4 0.81 5.24 13.99
CA ASN A 4 0.26 3.88 14.00
C ASN A 4 -1.00 3.72 13.14
N ASP A 5 -1.74 4.81 12.87
CA ASP A 5 -2.91 4.77 11.96
C ASP A 5 -2.49 4.48 10.50
N TYR A 6 -1.21 4.67 10.17
CA TYR A 6 -0.61 4.45 8.86
C TYR A 6 0.08 3.09 8.73
N GLU A 7 0.14 2.29 9.79
CA GLU A 7 0.69 0.95 9.72
C GLU A 7 -0.33 -0.05 9.14
N GLY A 8 0.18 -1.17 8.62
CA GLY A 8 -0.63 -2.28 8.14
C GLY A 8 -0.39 -3.56 8.92
N SER A 9 -0.74 -4.69 8.30
CA SER A 9 -0.48 -6.00 8.87
C SER A 9 1.02 -6.31 8.93
N MET A 10 1.39 -7.21 9.84
CA MET A 10 2.75 -7.71 9.92
C MET A 10 3.18 -8.35 8.59
N SER A 11 4.38 -7.98 8.13
CA SER A 11 4.90 -8.46 6.84
C SER A 11 5.05 -9.97 6.81
N THR A 12 4.69 -10.57 5.67
CA THR A 12 4.93 -12.00 5.37
C THR A 12 6.10 -12.18 4.42
N LEU A 13 6.92 -11.14 4.27
CA LEU A 13 8.11 -11.15 3.44
C LEU A 13 9.30 -11.73 4.20
N CYS A 14 10.37 -12.07 3.46
CA CYS A 14 11.59 -12.59 4.04
C CYS A 14 12.22 -11.58 5.02
N ALA A 15 12.87 -12.07 6.07
CA ALA A 15 13.65 -11.21 6.96
C ALA A 15 14.72 -10.44 6.15
N GLY A 16 14.75 -9.10 6.30
CA GLY A 16 15.65 -8.22 5.54
C GLY A 16 15.20 -7.92 4.11
N CYS A 17 13.94 -8.19 3.75
CA CYS A 17 13.43 -7.86 2.42
C CYS A 17 13.36 -6.33 2.22
N GLY A 18 13.92 -5.83 1.11
CA GLY A 18 13.88 -4.39 0.80
C GLY A 18 12.48 -3.81 0.59
N HIS A 19 11.46 -4.64 0.32
CA HIS A 19 10.07 -4.15 0.25
C HIS A 19 9.54 -3.67 1.61
N ASP A 20 10.06 -4.18 2.73
CA ASP A 20 9.69 -3.68 4.06
C ASP A 20 10.27 -2.27 4.26
N SER A 21 11.49 -2.01 3.79
CA SER A 21 12.09 -0.67 3.81
C SER A 21 11.29 0.32 2.96
N ILE A 22 10.84 -0.10 1.77
CA ILE A 22 9.96 0.73 0.91
C ILE A 22 8.62 0.97 1.61
N THR A 23 8.06 -0.04 2.28
CA THR A 23 6.80 0.11 3.04
C THR A 23 6.96 1.14 4.15
N GLY A 24 8.05 1.10 4.92
CA GLY A 24 8.35 2.10 5.95
C GLY A 24 8.40 3.53 5.39
N ALA A 25 9.08 3.73 4.25
CA ALA A 25 9.13 5.03 3.60
C ALA A 25 7.75 5.53 3.12
N ILE A 26 6.88 4.62 2.65
CA ILE A 26 5.50 4.96 2.29
C ILE A 26 4.71 5.37 3.53
N ILE A 27 4.83 4.65 4.65
CA ILE A 27 4.14 4.98 5.92
C ILE A 27 4.52 6.40 6.36
N GLU A 28 5.82 6.69 6.42
CA GLU A 28 6.35 8.01 6.79
C GLU A 28 5.81 9.10 5.86
N THR A 29 5.87 8.89 4.54
CA THR A 29 5.38 9.86 3.55
C THR A 29 3.87 10.14 3.70
N VAL A 30 3.06 9.10 3.89
CA VAL A 30 1.60 9.27 3.99
C VAL A 30 1.20 9.92 5.32
N PHE A 31 1.93 9.63 6.40
CA PHE A 31 1.80 10.32 7.69
C PHE A 31 2.14 11.81 7.58
N ASP A 32 3.28 12.15 6.98
CA ASP A 32 3.73 13.54 6.81
C ASP A 32 2.78 14.37 5.94
N LEU A 33 2.22 13.76 4.90
CA LEU A 33 1.18 14.38 4.05
C LEU A 33 -0.19 14.47 4.75
N ASN A 34 -0.34 13.88 5.94
CA ASN A 34 -1.57 13.85 6.73
C ASN A 34 -2.78 13.37 5.90
N ILE A 35 -2.55 12.40 5.00
CA ILE A 35 -3.59 11.85 4.14
C ILE A 35 -4.46 10.96 5.02
N PRO A 36 -5.79 11.16 5.09
CA PRO A 36 -6.63 10.24 5.84
C PRO A 36 -6.65 8.87 5.15
N PRO A 37 -6.30 7.76 5.82
CA PRO A 37 -6.21 6.44 5.19
C PRO A 37 -7.48 6.02 4.43
N HIS A 38 -8.66 6.28 4.98
CA HIS A 38 -9.93 5.95 4.32
C HIS A 38 -10.20 6.76 3.02
N ARG A 39 -9.41 7.80 2.72
CA ARG A 39 -9.49 8.59 1.48
C ARG A 39 -8.43 8.22 0.44
N MET A 40 -7.65 7.17 0.68
CA MET A 40 -6.69 6.67 -0.31
C MET A 40 -7.02 5.24 -0.74
N ILE A 41 -6.54 4.90 -1.93
CA ILE A 41 -6.60 3.55 -2.48
C ILE A 41 -5.19 3.07 -2.81
N LYS A 42 -4.92 1.80 -2.49
CA LYS A 42 -3.66 1.12 -2.73
C LYS A 42 -3.88 0.05 -3.78
N LEU A 43 -3.17 0.13 -4.90
CA LEU A 43 -3.32 -0.77 -6.02
C LEU A 43 -2.02 -1.54 -6.27
N SER A 44 -2.12 -2.84 -6.47
CA SER A 44 -0.97 -3.70 -6.75
C SER A 44 -1.30 -4.77 -7.80
N GLY A 45 -0.29 -5.53 -8.25
CA GLY A 45 -0.45 -6.65 -9.16
C GLY A 45 -0.19 -7.99 -8.44
N ILE A 46 0.67 -8.83 -9.04
CA ILE A 46 1.09 -10.10 -8.45
C ILE A 46 2.62 -10.14 -8.34
N GLY A 47 3.11 -10.46 -7.15
CA GLY A 47 4.53 -10.54 -6.80
C GLY A 47 4.74 -10.23 -5.31
N CYS A 48 5.95 -10.43 -4.80
CA CYS A 48 6.27 -10.07 -3.40
C CYS A 48 6.05 -8.58 -3.13
N SER A 49 6.48 -7.71 -4.06
CA SER A 49 6.19 -6.27 -4.02
C SER A 49 4.70 -5.96 -4.01
N SER A 50 3.87 -6.80 -4.63
CA SER A 50 2.42 -6.57 -4.70
C SER A 50 1.69 -6.95 -3.41
N LYS A 51 2.39 -7.44 -2.38
CA LYS A 51 1.82 -7.56 -1.03
C LYS A 51 1.90 -6.27 -0.23
N THR A 52 2.70 -5.28 -0.66
CA THR A 52 2.88 -4.00 0.04
C THR A 52 1.57 -3.32 0.46
N PRO A 53 0.46 -3.33 -0.32
CA PRO A 53 -0.82 -2.78 0.16
C PRO A 53 -1.35 -3.36 1.48
N ALA A 54 -0.96 -4.57 1.87
CA ALA A 54 -1.36 -5.15 3.14
C ALA A 54 -0.59 -4.59 4.34
N TYR A 55 0.56 -3.94 4.12
CA TYR A 55 1.53 -3.61 5.16
C TYR A 55 1.57 -2.12 5.54
N PHE A 56 0.76 -1.28 4.89
CA PHE A 56 0.57 0.11 5.27
C PHE A 56 -0.88 0.55 5.16
N ALA A 57 -1.23 1.61 5.90
CA ALA A 57 -2.51 2.29 5.95
C ALA A 57 -3.69 1.29 5.98
N SER A 58 -3.80 0.50 7.06
CA SER A 58 -4.79 -0.59 7.17
C SER A 58 -6.24 -0.16 6.92
N GLN A 59 -6.59 1.09 7.26
CA GLN A 59 -7.93 1.67 7.06
C GLN A 59 -8.20 2.17 5.62
N SER A 60 -7.24 2.03 4.71
CA SER A 60 -7.41 2.43 3.30
C SER A 60 -7.93 1.28 2.42
N HIS A 61 -8.53 1.65 1.29
CA HIS A 61 -8.96 0.66 0.30
C HIS A 61 -7.74 0.00 -0.36
N GLY A 62 -7.75 -1.32 -0.49
CA GLY A 62 -6.68 -2.10 -1.13
C GLY A 62 -7.23 -2.99 -2.24
N PHE A 63 -6.54 -3.05 -3.37
CA PHE A 63 -6.89 -3.95 -4.47
C PHE A 63 -5.64 -4.60 -5.08
N ASN A 64 -5.66 -5.93 -5.15
CA ASN A 64 -4.64 -6.73 -5.80
C ASN A 64 -5.16 -7.19 -7.16
N ALA A 65 -4.70 -6.52 -8.22
CA ALA A 65 -5.02 -6.87 -9.59
C ALA A 65 -4.27 -8.14 -10.03
N VAL A 66 -4.64 -8.66 -11.20
CA VAL A 66 -3.90 -9.76 -11.83
C VAL A 66 -2.52 -9.29 -12.33
N HIS A 67 -1.63 -10.25 -12.55
CA HIS A 67 -0.23 -9.99 -12.90
C HIS A 67 -0.12 -9.06 -14.11
N GLY A 68 0.64 -7.97 -13.97
CA GLY A 68 0.86 -6.98 -15.03
C GLY A 68 -0.36 -6.12 -15.40
N ARG A 69 -1.46 -6.14 -14.63
CA ARG A 69 -2.68 -5.36 -14.92
C ARG A 69 -3.00 -4.25 -13.92
N MET A 70 -2.19 -4.08 -12.88
CA MET A 70 -2.36 -2.99 -11.92
C MET A 70 -2.52 -1.61 -12.59
N PRO A 71 -1.69 -1.21 -13.59
CA PRO A 71 -1.83 0.10 -14.21
C PRO A 71 -3.19 0.29 -14.90
N SER A 72 -3.70 -0.71 -15.61
CA SER A 72 -5.01 -0.63 -16.28
C SER A 72 -6.16 -0.46 -15.27
N VAL A 73 -6.11 -1.18 -14.15
CA VAL A 73 -7.09 -1.05 -13.06
C VAL A 73 -6.97 0.34 -12.42
N ALA A 74 -5.76 0.82 -12.19
CA ALA A 74 -5.51 2.15 -11.64
C ALA A 74 -6.05 3.28 -12.52
N THR A 75 -5.86 3.18 -13.85
CA THR A 75 -6.44 4.13 -14.79
C THR A 75 -7.97 4.17 -14.70
N GLY A 76 -8.62 3.00 -14.60
CA GLY A 76 -10.06 2.92 -14.43
C GLY A 76 -10.53 3.54 -13.11
N ALA A 77 -9.85 3.22 -12.00
CA ALA A 77 -10.17 3.75 -10.67
C ALA A 77 -9.97 5.26 -10.57
N GLN A 78 -9.00 5.83 -11.28
CA GLN A 78 -8.75 7.27 -11.31
C GLN A 78 -9.75 8.05 -12.17
N SER A 79 -10.35 7.40 -13.18
CA SER A 79 -11.24 8.06 -14.15
C SER A 79 -12.72 7.99 -13.76
N ALA A 80 -13.05 7.24 -12.70
CA ALA A 80 -14.40 7.13 -12.14
C ALA A 80 -14.66 8.24 -11.14
#